data_AF-A0A7Y6DXV0-F1
#
_entry.id   AF-A0A7Y6DXV0-F1
#
_cell.length_a   1.000
_cell.length_b   1.000
_cell.length_c   1.000
_cell.angle_alpha   90.00
_cell.angle_beta   90.00
_cell.angle_gamma   90.00
#
_symmetry.space_group_name_H-M   'P 1'
#
loop_
_entity.id
_entity.type
_entity.pdbx_description
1 polymer ?
#
loop_
_entity_poly.entity_id
_entity_poly.type
_entity_poly.pdbx_seq_one_letter_code
_entity_poly.pdbx_strand_id
1 'polypeptide(L)'
;MTAIRMAVFVQEQDVAAEREMDALDDDRGTLHVLAVDDDGTALGTARLLPPHHEGEPAHVGRVAVSAAARGRGVGAQLMTVLEAEALERFGVVEDGVRTVSVELSAQEQALGFYARLGYVARPERYLDEAIWHRDAVKVVTAPA
;
A
#
# COMPACT_ATOMS: atom_id res chain seq x y z
N MET A 1 -7.15 9.38 -9.09
CA MET A 1 -6.69 8.07 -8.60
C MET A 1 -7.19 6.90 -9.44
N THR A 2 -8.51 6.77 -9.66
CA THR A 2 -9.10 5.65 -10.42
C THR A 2 -8.45 5.41 -11.79
N ALA A 3 -8.11 6.47 -12.54
CA ALA A 3 -7.44 6.32 -13.84
C ALA A 3 -6.12 5.53 -13.78
N ILE A 4 -5.28 5.76 -12.75
CA ILE A 4 -4.02 5.02 -12.58
C ILE A 4 -4.29 3.56 -12.22
N ARG A 5 -5.23 3.32 -11.30
CA ARG A 5 -5.63 1.96 -10.88
C ARG A 5 -6.15 1.15 -12.06
N MET A 6 -7.03 1.74 -12.88
CA MET A 6 -7.54 1.10 -14.09
C MET A 6 -6.44 0.82 -15.10
N ALA A 7 -5.50 1.75 -15.31
CA ALA A 7 -4.39 1.53 -16.23
C ALA A 7 -3.45 0.40 -15.78
N VAL A 8 -3.13 0.33 -14.48
CA VAL A 8 -2.16 -0.64 -13.95
C VAL A 8 -2.80 -1.99 -13.68
N PHE A 9 -3.93 -2.05 -12.99
CA PHE A 9 -4.51 -3.33 -12.58
C PHE A 9 -5.36 -3.94 -13.69
N VAL A 10 -6.20 -3.14 -14.35
CA VAL A 10 -7.12 -3.67 -15.37
C VAL A 10 -6.46 -3.80 -16.73
N GLN A 11 -5.89 -2.71 -17.26
CA GLN A 11 -5.36 -2.71 -18.63
C GLN A 11 -4.02 -3.46 -18.76
N GLU A 12 -3.17 -3.39 -17.74
CA GLU A 12 -1.84 -4.02 -17.77
C GLU A 12 -1.80 -5.39 -17.11
N GLN A 13 -2.47 -5.57 -15.97
CA GLN A 13 -2.43 -6.83 -15.21
C GLN A 13 -3.65 -7.73 -15.42
N ASP A 14 -4.59 -7.33 -16.28
CA ASP A 14 -5.79 -8.09 -16.65
C ASP A 14 -6.71 -8.43 -15.45
N VAL A 15 -6.70 -7.58 -14.43
CA VAL A 15 -7.67 -7.65 -13.31
C VAL A 15 -9.04 -7.22 -13.82
N ALA A 16 -10.09 -7.97 -13.47
CA ALA A 16 -11.45 -7.62 -13.86
C ALA A 16 -11.84 -6.22 -13.34
N ALA A 17 -12.31 -5.35 -14.23
CA ALA A 17 -12.65 -3.96 -13.92
C ALA A 17 -13.66 -3.81 -12.75
N GLU A 18 -14.63 -4.73 -12.66
CA GLU A 18 -15.64 -4.77 -11.62
C GLU A 18 -15.08 -5.14 -10.22
N ARG A 19 -13.87 -5.69 -10.16
CA ARG A 19 -13.20 -6.08 -8.91
C ARG A 19 -12.14 -5.08 -8.44
N GLU A 20 -11.76 -4.15 -9.31
CA GLU A 20 -10.75 -3.14 -8.98
C GLU A 20 -11.24 -2.18 -7.90
N MET A 21 -12.48 -1.73 -8.02
CA MET A 21 -13.14 -0.86 -7.04
C MET A 21 -13.90 -1.72 -6.02
N ASP A 22 -13.72 -1.43 -4.73
CA ASP A 22 -14.39 -2.14 -3.64
C ASP A 22 -15.10 -1.17 -2.68
N ALA A 23 -15.93 -1.71 -1.78
CA ALA A 23 -16.68 -0.89 -0.82
C ALA A 23 -15.77 -0.15 0.19
N LEU A 24 -14.52 -0.56 0.36
CA LEU A 24 -13.57 0.09 1.25
C LEU A 24 -12.99 1.37 0.65
N ASP A 25 -13.12 1.56 -0.67
CA ASP A 25 -12.70 2.80 -1.33
C ASP A 25 -13.48 4.03 -0.81
N ASP A 26 -14.74 3.86 -0.40
CA ASP A 26 -15.60 4.94 0.10
C ASP A 26 -15.74 4.95 1.64
N ASP A 27 -15.02 4.07 2.34
CA ASP A 27 -15.06 4.02 3.80
C ASP A 27 -14.37 5.25 4.40
N ARG A 28 -14.95 5.80 5.47
CA ARG A 28 -14.47 7.04 6.13
C ARG A 28 -13.08 6.89 6.74
N GLY A 29 -12.71 5.67 7.12
CA GLY A 29 -11.38 5.38 7.67
C GLY A 29 -10.28 5.27 6.60
N THR A 30 -10.65 5.16 5.33
CA THR A 30 -9.72 4.92 4.24
C THR A 30 -8.96 6.19 3.86
N LEU A 31 -7.63 6.08 3.87
CA LEU A 31 -6.75 7.10 3.33
C LEU A 31 -6.30 6.73 1.92
N HIS A 32 -6.42 7.69 1.02
CA HIS A 32 -6.05 7.59 -0.37
C HIS A 32 -4.93 8.56 -0.67
N VAL A 33 -3.79 8.07 -1.17
CA VAL A 33 -2.63 8.90 -1.54
C VAL A 33 -2.47 8.90 -3.04
N LEU A 34 -2.26 10.10 -3.60
CA LEU A 34 -1.97 10.33 -5.00
C LEU A 34 -0.62 11.03 -5.11
N ALA A 35 0.34 10.40 -5.80
CA ALA A 35 1.56 11.07 -6.21
C ALA A 35 1.29 11.82 -7.52
N VAL A 36 1.63 13.10 -7.56
CA VAL A 36 1.53 13.97 -8.74
C VAL A 36 2.90 14.56 -9.07
N ASP A 37 3.14 14.80 -10.36
CA ASP A 37 4.28 15.60 -10.83
C ASP A 37 4.00 17.10 -10.63
N ASP A 38 5.01 17.95 -10.86
CA ASP A 38 4.90 19.41 -10.67
C ASP A 38 3.80 20.06 -11.53
N ASP A 39 3.49 19.45 -12.68
CA ASP A 39 2.44 19.89 -13.59
C ASP A 39 1.03 19.33 -13.24
N GLY A 40 0.92 18.59 -12.14
CA GLY A 40 -0.31 17.95 -11.67
C GLY A 40 -0.59 16.59 -12.30
N THR A 41 0.29 16.08 -13.17
CA THR A 41 0.15 14.75 -13.77
C THR A 41 0.21 13.67 -12.70
N ALA A 42 -0.80 12.80 -12.64
CA ALA A 42 -0.83 11.72 -11.68
C ALA A 42 0.20 10.62 -12.03
N LEU A 43 1.12 10.33 -11.10
CA LEU A 43 2.24 9.40 -11.30
C LEU A 43 1.99 8.04 -10.67
N GLY A 44 1.32 8.01 -9.52
CA GLY A 44 1.03 6.80 -8.78
C GLY A 44 0.00 7.02 -7.68
N THR A 45 -0.47 5.94 -7.08
CA THR A 45 -1.43 5.97 -6.00
C THR A 45 -1.26 4.78 -5.07
N ALA A 46 -1.75 4.93 -3.84
CA ALA A 46 -1.82 3.85 -2.85
C ALA A 46 -2.95 4.15 -1.85
N ARG A 47 -3.40 3.11 -1.15
CA ARG A 47 -4.48 3.15 -0.15
C ARG A 47 -3.97 2.63 1.17
N LEU A 48 -4.37 3.26 2.27
CA LEU A 48 -4.20 2.78 3.64
C LEU A 48 -5.58 2.58 4.26
N LEU A 49 -5.83 1.37 4.75
CA LEU A 49 -7.00 1.01 5.53
C LEU A 49 -6.64 0.99 7.03
N PRO A 50 -7.55 1.42 7.90
CA PRO A 50 -7.33 1.35 9.33
C PRO A 50 -7.24 -0.12 9.81
N PRO A 51 -6.58 -0.39 10.94
CA PRO A 51 -6.68 -1.68 11.61
C PRO A 51 -8.14 -2.00 11.95
N HIS A 52 -8.52 -3.28 11.96
CA HIS A 52 -9.86 -3.65 12.45
C HIS A 52 -9.97 -3.44 13.97
N HIS A 53 -8.90 -3.72 14.70
CA HIS A 53 -8.78 -3.43 16.14
C HIS A 53 -7.43 -2.77 16.48
N GLU A 54 -7.38 -2.07 17.61
CA GLU A 54 -6.13 -1.50 18.12
C GLU A 54 -5.06 -2.59 18.33
N GLY A 55 -3.84 -2.33 17.88
CA GLY A 55 -2.73 -3.28 17.92
C GLY A 55 -2.67 -4.25 16.74
N GLU A 56 -3.69 -4.30 15.88
CA GLU A 56 -3.62 -5.01 14.60
C GLU A 56 -2.90 -4.16 13.53
N PRO A 57 -2.38 -4.78 12.45
CA PRO A 57 -1.75 -4.04 11.38
C PRO A 57 -2.73 -3.14 10.63
N ALA A 58 -2.28 -1.94 10.26
CA ALA A 58 -2.93 -1.16 9.21
C ALA A 58 -2.60 -1.77 7.84
N HIS A 59 -3.55 -1.75 6.91
CA HIS A 59 -3.40 -2.47 5.64
C HIS A 59 -3.13 -1.50 4.48
N VAL A 60 -2.00 -1.69 3.79
CA VAL A 60 -1.67 -0.97 2.57
C VAL A 60 -2.08 -1.79 1.35
N GLY A 61 -2.79 -1.14 0.42
CA GLY A 61 -3.24 -1.76 -0.82
C GLY A 61 -3.27 -0.77 -1.98
N ARG A 62 -3.69 -1.27 -3.15
CA ARG A 62 -3.86 -0.48 -4.37
C ARG A 62 -2.63 0.38 -4.73
N VAL A 63 -1.43 -0.13 -4.44
CA VAL A 63 -0.18 0.53 -4.80
C VAL A 63 0.03 0.38 -6.30
N ALA A 64 -0.19 1.44 -7.05
CA ALA A 64 -0.08 1.48 -8.50
C ALA A 64 0.79 2.66 -8.94
N VAL A 65 1.80 2.39 -9.76
CA VAL A 65 2.66 3.42 -10.37
C VAL A 65 2.55 3.31 -11.88
N SER A 66 2.22 4.44 -12.51
CA SER A 66 2.11 4.53 -13.98
C SER A 66 3.41 4.07 -14.64
N ALA A 67 3.31 3.44 -15.81
CA ALA A 67 4.47 2.90 -16.52
C ALA A 67 5.57 3.97 -16.75
N ALA A 68 5.17 5.20 -17.09
CA ALA A 68 6.07 6.34 -17.31
C ALA A 68 6.78 6.83 -16.04
N ALA A 69 6.28 6.48 -14.84
CA ALA A 69 6.83 6.91 -13.57
C ALA A 69 7.66 5.83 -12.85
N ARG A 70 7.69 4.60 -13.37
CA ARG A 70 8.44 3.49 -12.76
C ARG A 70 9.95 3.77 -12.77
N GLY A 71 10.64 3.26 -11.76
CA GLY A 71 12.08 3.50 -11.59
C GLY A 71 12.45 4.89 -11.06
N ARG A 72 11.50 5.83 -10.94
CA ARG A 72 11.73 7.19 -10.38
C ARG A 72 11.57 7.28 -8.86
N GLY A 73 11.35 6.16 -8.15
CA GLY A 73 11.18 6.13 -6.69
C GLY A 73 9.76 6.45 -6.18
N VAL A 74 8.79 6.72 -7.07
CA VAL A 74 7.40 7.07 -6.71
C VAL A 74 6.77 6.05 -5.77
N GLY A 75 6.91 4.76 -6.05
CA GLY A 75 6.37 3.71 -5.19
C GLY A 75 6.92 3.75 -3.76
N ALA A 76 8.22 4.03 -3.60
CA ALA A 76 8.83 4.13 -2.29
C ALA A 76 8.32 5.35 -1.51
N GLN A 77 8.16 6.49 -2.20
CA GLN A 77 7.59 7.70 -1.61
C GLN A 77 6.14 7.50 -1.14
N LEU A 78 5.31 6.82 -1.96
CA LEU A 78 3.95 6.45 -1.56
C LEU A 78 3.97 5.63 -0.26
N MET A 79 4.82 4.59 -0.19
CA MET A 79 4.93 3.77 1.02
C MET A 79 5.39 4.58 2.22
N THR A 80 6.38 5.47 2.07
CA THR A 80 6.84 6.35 3.17
C THR A 80 5.71 7.22 3.72
N VAL A 81 4.88 7.80 2.85
CA VAL A 81 3.74 8.61 3.28
C VAL A 81 2.72 7.76 4.03
N LEU A 82 2.37 6.58 3.50
CA LEU A 82 1.40 5.69 4.17
C LEU A 82 1.92 5.16 5.51
N GLU A 83 3.21 4.84 5.61
CA GLU A 83 3.83 4.40 6.87
C GLU A 83 3.80 5.51 7.92
N ALA A 84 4.06 6.76 7.53
CA ALA A 84 3.97 7.91 8.43
C ALA A 84 2.52 8.15 8.90
N GLU A 85 1.55 8.09 7.98
CA GLU A 85 0.13 8.25 8.29
C GLU A 85 -0.40 7.11 9.17
N ALA A 86 0.04 5.87 8.93
CA ALA A 86 -0.29 4.74 9.78
C ALA A 86 0.25 4.95 11.20
N LEU A 87 1.48 5.42 11.32
CA LEU A 87 2.11 5.67 12.61
C LEU A 87 1.44 6.83 13.36
N GLU A 88 1.09 7.90 12.66
CA GLU A 88 0.42 9.06 13.25
C GLU A 88 -0.98 8.71 13.76
N ARG A 89 -1.76 7.97 12.96
CA ARG A 89 -3.17 7.70 13.25
C ARG A 89 -3.40 6.50 14.16
N PHE A 90 -2.54 5.48 14.07
CA PHE A 90 -2.77 4.17 14.69
C PHE A 90 -1.59 3.69 15.54
N GLY A 91 -0.54 4.49 15.67
CA GLY A 91 0.64 4.13 16.44
C GLY A 91 0.34 4.07 17.94
N VAL A 92 0.73 2.98 18.58
CA VAL A 92 0.68 2.78 20.03
C VAL A 92 2.00 3.25 20.63
N VAL A 93 1.93 4.00 21.74
CA VAL A 93 3.12 4.49 22.45
C VAL A 93 3.43 3.60 23.64
N GLU A 94 4.62 3.00 23.64
CA GLU A 94 5.16 2.21 24.74
C GLU A 94 6.62 2.64 24.98
N ASP A 95 7.00 2.88 26.24
CA ASP A 95 8.36 3.31 26.63
C ASP A 95 8.93 4.49 25.83
N GLY A 96 8.07 5.45 25.45
CA GLY A 96 8.44 6.64 24.68
C GLY A 96 8.69 6.38 23.19
N VAL A 97 8.33 5.21 22.69
CA VAL A 97 8.40 4.83 21.28
C VAL A 97 7.00 4.61 20.75
N ARG A 98 6.65 5.32 19.68
CA ARG A 98 5.42 5.07 18.91
C ARG A 98 5.69 3.96 17.90
N THR A 99 4.79 2.99 17.83
CA THR A 99 4.93 1.80 16.98
C THR A 99 3.62 1.46 16.29
N VAL A 100 3.68 1.08 15.02
CA VAL A 100 2.55 0.51 14.27
C VAL A 100 3.03 -0.65 13.40
N SER A 101 2.19 -1.66 13.19
CA SER A 101 2.42 -2.70 12.19
C SER A 101 1.72 -2.31 10.88
N VAL A 102 2.40 -2.47 9.75
CA VAL A 102 1.83 -2.25 8.41
C VAL A 102 1.90 -3.56 7.65
N GLU A 103 0.77 -4.03 7.16
CA GLU A 103 0.65 -5.25 6.35
C GLU A 103 0.16 -4.92 4.95
N LEU A 104 0.55 -5.75 3.98
CA LEU A 104 0.09 -5.65 2.60
C LEU A 104 -0.01 -7.04 1.97
N SER A 105 -0.92 -7.17 1.00
CA SER A 105 -0.95 -8.31 0.08
C SER A 105 -0.04 -8.00 -1.11
N ALA A 106 1.15 -8.60 -1.16
CA ALA A 106 2.11 -8.38 -2.24
C ALA A 106 1.97 -9.45 -3.33
N GLN A 107 1.80 -9.02 -4.58
CA GLN A 107 2.06 -9.87 -5.73
C GLN A 107 3.51 -10.40 -5.67
N GLU A 108 3.75 -11.67 -6.00
CA GLU A 108 5.09 -12.28 -5.89
C GLU A 108 6.15 -11.51 -6.68
N GLN A 109 5.78 -10.93 -7.83
CA GLN A 109 6.65 -10.08 -8.65
C GLN A 109 7.08 -8.76 -7.96
N ALA A 110 6.29 -8.26 -7.02
CA ALA A 110 6.56 -7.04 -6.25
C ALA A 110 7.32 -7.31 -4.93
N LEU A 111 7.51 -8.57 -4.53
CA LEU A 111 8.17 -8.90 -3.26
C LEU A 111 9.56 -8.30 -3.13
N GLY A 112 10.35 -8.30 -4.22
CA GLY A 112 11.68 -7.68 -4.22
C GLY A 112 11.64 -6.17 -3.96
N PHE A 113 10.58 -5.48 -4.38
CA PHE A 113 10.37 -4.07 -4.08
C PHE A 113 10.06 -3.86 -2.59
N TYR A 114 9.10 -4.60 -2.03
CA TYR A 114 8.73 -4.47 -0.62
C TYR A 114 9.85 -4.93 0.33
N ALA A 115 10.62 -5.96 -0.02
CA ALA A 115 11.78 -6.40 0.74
C ALA A 115 12.83 -5.29 0.88
N ARG A 116 13.07 -4.50 -0.17
CA ARG A 116 13.99 -3.34 -0.11
C ARG A 116 13.47 -2.21 0.79
N LEU A 117 12.16 -2.15 1.03
CA LEU A 117 11.54 -1.19 1.95
C LEU A 117 11.48 -1.71 3.40
N GLY A 118 11.96 -2.93 3.65
CA GLY A 118 12.00 -3.54 4.97
C GLY A 118 10.78 -4.40 5.32
N TYR A 119 9.91 -4.70 4.36
CA TYR A 119 8.82 -5.66 4.57
C TYR A 119 9.34 -7.09 4.54
N VAL A 120 8.81 -7.93 5.42
CA VAL A 120 9.10 -9.35 5.49
C VAL A 120 7.89 -10.12 5.00
N ALA A 121 8.05 -10.88 3.92
CA ALA A 121 6.99 -11.70 3.35
C ALA A 121 6.75 -12.96 4.19
N ARG A 122 5.48 -13.31 4.40
CA ARG A 122 5.05 -14.57 4.96
C ARG A 122 5.35 -15.73 3.99
N PRO A 123 5.59 -16.95 4.48
CA PRO A 123 5.89 -18.09 3.62
C PRO A 123 4.67 -18.57 2.82
N GLU A 124 3.46 -18.38 3.33
CA GLU A 124 2.22 -18.78 2.68
C GLU A 124 1.95 -17.94 1.43
N ARG A 125 1.54 -18.62 0.35
CA ARG A 125 1.11 -18.00 -0.90
C ARG A 125 -0.34 -18.34 -1.19
N TYR A 126 -1.04 -17.42 -1.83
CA TYR A 126 -2.42 -17.60 -2.27
C TYR A 126 -2.65 -16.93 -3.63
N LEU A 127 -3.72 -17.35 -4.31
CA LEU A 127 -4.16 -16.70 -5.55
C LEU A 127 -5.17 -15.61 -5.21
N ASP A 128 -4.97 -14.43 -5.80
CA ASP A 128 -5.93 -13.35 -5.85
C ASP A 128 -5.96 -12.84 -7.31
N GLU A 129 -7.15 -12.84 -7.93
CA GLU A 129 -7.33 -12.53 -9.35
C GLU A 129 -6.35 -13.26 -10.30
N ALA A 130 -6.14 -14.56 -10.06
CA ALA A 130 -5.19 -15.41 -10.80
C ALA A 130 -3.70 -15.00 -10.68
N ILE A 131 -3.39 -14.03 -9.83
CA ILE A 131 -2.03 -13.59 -9.52
C ILE A 131 -1.61 -14.16 -8.17
N TRP A 132 -0.39 -14.67 -8.10
CA TRP A 132 0.16 -15.17 -6.85
C TRP A 132 0.56 -14.04 -5.92
N HIS A 133 0.07 -14.12 -4.69
CA HIS A 133 0.32 -13.16 -3.63
C HIS A 133 0.92 -13.83 -2.40
N ARG A 134 1.57 -13.02 -1.57
CA ARG A 134 1.97 -13.31 -0.20
C ARG A 134 1.75 -12.07 0.65
N ASP A 135 1.32 -12.25 1.88
CA ASP A 135 1.29 -11.13 2.82
C ASP A 135 2.71 -10.73 3.19
N ALA A 136 2.95 -9.44 3.38
CA ALA A 136 4.21 -8.94 3.91
C ALA A 136 3.95 -7.88 4.97
N VAL A 137 4.77 -7.89 6.02
CA VAL A 137 4.60 -7.03 7.19
C VAL A 137 5.86 -6.25 7.49
N LYS A 138 5.69 -5.02 7.97
CA LYS A 138 6.76 -4.17 8.49
C LYS A 138 6.28 -3.49 9.77
N VAL A 139 7.12 -3.51 10.80
CA VAL A 139 6.91 -2.70 12.00
C VAL A 139 7.59 -1.35 11.77
N VAL A 140 6.81 -0.27 11.90
CA VAL A 140 7.27 1.12 11.75
C VAL A 140 7.31 1.74 13.14
N THR A 141 8.39 2.47 13.44
CA THR A 141 8.58 3.12 14.74
C THR A 141 9.07 4.55 14.60
N ALA A 142 8.73 5.40 15.58
CA ALA A 142 9.33 6.72 15.77
C ALA A 142 9.33 7.10 17.26
N PRO A 143 10.19 8.05 17.69
CA PRO A 143 10.07 8.66 19.01
C PRO A 143 8.67 9.27 19.22
N ALA A 144 8.11 9.09 20.41
CA ALA A 144 6.77 9.60 20.75
C ALA A 144 6.75 11.09 21.11
#